data_AF-A0A2W5ZYG8-F1
#
_entry.id   AF-A0A2W5ZYG8-F1
#
_cell.length_a   1.000
_cell.length_b   1.000
_cell.length_c   1.000
_cell.angle_alpha   90.00
_cell.angle_beta   90.00
_cell.angle_gamma   90.00
#
_symmetry.space_group_name_H-M   'P 1'
#
loop_
_entity.id
_entity.type
_entity.pdbx_description
1 polymer ?
#
loop_
_entity_poly.entity_id
_entity_poly.type
_entity_poly.pdbx_seq_one_letter_code
_entity_poly.pdbx_strand_id
1 'polypeptide(L)'
;MIKLGYIRNTVDLDLLVPEESRSQWLDLMRGLGYRILHEVSALAQFEPGNSGAPPVDLMFVDQATWEKLTEGATPIDLAGENILLPRPEHLVALKVHAANSPTRTKPELDWEDIRQIVRI
;
A
#
# COMPACT_ATOMS: atom_id res chain seq x y z
N MET A 1 10.31 8.24 17.20
CA MET A 1 8.93 7.70 17.16
C MET A 1 8.15 8.53 16.16
N ILE A 2 8.15 8.15 14.87
CA ILE A 2 7.45 8.92 13.82
C ILE A 2 5.97 8.58 13.92
N LYS A 3 5.17 9.52 14.42
CA LYS A 3 3.70 9.43 14.45
C LYS A 3 3.15 10.02 13.14
N LEU A 4 2.89 9.16 12.15
CA LEU A 4 1.95 9.47 11.07
C LEU A 4 0.56 9.03 11.51
N GLY A 5 -0.03 9.81 12.41
CA GLY A 5 -1.32 9.51 13.04
C GLY A 5 -2.30 10.64 12.82
N TYR A 6 -2.87 10.72 11.62
CA TYR A 6 -4.22 11.27 11.48
C TYR A 6 -5.17 10.18 11.97
N ILE A 7 -5.96 10.48 13.00
CA ILE A 7 -6.97 9.55 13.53
C ILE A 7 -8.10 9.46 12.50
N ARG A 8 -7.93 8.59 11.50
CA ARG A 8 -9.04 7.93 10.81
C ARG A 8 -9.31 6.63 11.56
N ASN A 9 -10.58 6.34 11.81
CA ASN A 9 -11.02 5.23 12.67
C ASN A 9 -10.85 3.83 12.03
N THR A 10 -10.20 3.78 10.86
CA THR A 10 -9.72 2.58 10.17
C THR A 10 -8.32 2.91 9.65
N VAL A 11 -7.31 2.18 10.13
CA VAL A 11 -5.98 2.17 9.51
C VAL A 11 -6.08 1.10 8.43
N ASP A 12 -6.02 1.49 7.16
CA ASP A 12 -5.88 0.53 6.06
C ASP A 12 -4.38 0.28 5.85
N LEU A 13 -3.99 -0.97 5.58
CA LEU A 13 -2.59 -1.34 5.32
C LEU A 13 -2.36 -1.45 3.81
N ASP A 14 -1.70 -0.44 3.25
CA ASP A 14 -1.25 -0.44 1.84
C ASP A 14 0.09 -1.15 1.70
N LEU A 15 0.15 -2.21 0.88
CA LEU A 15 1.37 -2.95 0.57
C LEU A 15 1.66 -2.93 -0.93
N LEU A 16 2.92 -2.67 -1.29
CA LEU A 16 3.40 -2.79 -2.66
C LEU A 16 3.95 -4.20 -2.86
N VAL A 17 3.49 -4.86 -3.91
CA VAL A 17 3.84 -6.24 -4.22
C VAL A 17 4.27 -6.33 -5.68
N PRO A 18 5.40 -6.96 -6.00
CA PRO A 18 5.75 -7.22 -7.39
C PRO A 18 4.74 -8.18 -8.02
N GLU A 19 4.25 -7.88 -9.23
CA GLU A 19 3.20 -8.66 -9.92
C GLU A 19 3.55 -10.16 -10.02
N GLU A 20 4.84 -10.50 -10.16
CA GLU A 20 5.32 -11.88 -10.16
C GLU A 20 5.02 -12.67 -8.88
N SER A 21 4.88 -11.97 -7.74
CA SER A 21 4.56 -12.56 -6.44
C SER A 21 3.06 -12.52 -6.14
N ARG A 22 2.21 -12.04 -7.07
CA ARG A 22 0.77 -11.88 -6.86
C ARG A 22 0.10 -13.12 -6.29
N SER A 23 0.28 -14.27 -6.94
CA SER A 23 -0.37 -15.52 -6.53
C SER A 23 0.01 -15.91 -5.10
N GLN A 24 1.30 -15.82 -4.76
CA GLN A 24 1.80 -16.10 -3.42
C GLN A 24 1.16 -15.21 -2.35
N TRP A 25 1.01 -13.92 -2.64
CA TRP A 25 0.37 -12.97 -1.73
C TRP A 25 -1.13 -13.20 -1.61
N LEU A 26 -1.84 -13.48 -2.70
CA LEU A 26 -3.27 -13.83 -2.64
C LEU A 26 -3.50 -15.10 -1.80
N ASP A 27 -2.61 -16.09 -1.91
CA ASP A 27 -2.67 -17.32 -1.10
C ASP A 27 -2.35 -17.03 0.37
N LEU A 28 -1.35 -16.20 0.66
CA LEU A 28 -1.01 -15.77 2.02
C LEU A 28 -2.20 -15.07 2.69
N MET A 29 -2.81 -14.09 2.02
CA MET A 29 -3.95 -13.34 2.56
C MET A 29 -5.14 -14.25 2.85
N ARG A 30 -5.44 -15.19 1.95
CA ARG A 30 -6.47 -16.21 2.17
C ARG A 30 -6.13 -17.11 3.37
N GLY A 31 -4.88 -17.55 3.49
CA GLY A 31 -4.39 -18.34 4.62
C GLY A 31 -4.47 -17.62 5.97
N LEU A 32 -4.33 -16.30 5.96
CA LEU A 32 -4.51 -15.42 7.12
C LEU A 32 -5.99 -15.13 7.45
N GLY A 33 -6.92 -15.66 6.66
CA GLY A 33 -8.36 -15.52 6.88
C GLY A 33 -8.95 -14.21 6.35
N TYR A 34 -8.23 -13.48 5.51
CA TYR A 34 -8.76 -12.32 4.81
C TYR A 34 -9.65 -12.74 3.64
N ARG A 35 -10.61 -11.88 3.29
CA ARG A 35 -11.52 -12.05 2.16
C ARG A 35 -11.26 -10.95 1.14
N ILE A 36 -11.31 -11.30 -0.13
CA ILE A 36 -11.18 -10.33 -1.22
C ILE A 36 -12.49 -9.53 -1.30
N LEU A 37 -12.39 -8.22 -1.12
CA LEU A 37 -13.48 -7.28 -1.35
C LEU A 37 -13.56 -6.87 -2.82
N HIS A 38 -12.40 -6.55 -3.39
CA HIS A 38 -12.28 -6.07 -4.75
C HIS A 38 -10.94 -6.51 -5.34
N GLU A 39 -10.95 -6.99 -6.57
CA GLU A 39 -9.72 -7.37 -7.28
C GLU A 39 -9.79 -6.86 -8.72
N VAL A 40 -8.73 -6.16 -9.12
CA VAL A 40 -8.45 -5.73 -10.48
C VAL A 40 -6.99 -6.03 -10.81
N SER A 41 -6.55 -5.73 -12.04
CA SER A 41 -5.17 -6.01 -12.46
C SER A 41 -4.12 -5.40 -11.53
N ALA A 42 -4.30 -4.15 -11.10
CA ALA A 42 -3.28 -3.42 -10.33
C ALA A 42 -3.51 -3.44 -8.80
N LEU A 43 -4.61 -4.01 -8.32
CA LEU A 43 -5.02 -3.90 -6.92
C LEU A 43 -5.85 -5.10 -6.47
N ALA A 44 -5.57 -5.60 -5.27
CA ALA A 44 -6.45 -6.50 -4.54
C ALA A 44 -6.71 -5.94 -3.13
N GLN A 45 -7.98 -5.67 -2.82
CA GLN A 45 -8.43 -5.15 -1.54
C GLN A 45 -8.99 -6.28 -0.69
N PHE A 46 -8.59 -6.31 0.57
CA PHE A 46 -8.92 -7.36 1.51
C PHE A 46 -9.59 -6.82 2.76
N GLU A 47 -10.67 -7.47 3.17
CA GLU A 47 -11.23 -7.29 4.50
C GLU A 47 -10.77 -8.42 5.44
N PRO A 48 -10.54 -8.10 6.73
CA PRO A 48 -10.20 -9.10 7.72
C PRO A 48 -11.41 -10.00 8.00
N GLY A 49 -11.17 -11.29 8.18
CA GLY A 49 -12.22 -12.23 8.60
C GLY A 49 -12.68 -12.02 10.05
N ASN A 50 -11.95 -11.24 10.85
CA ASN A 50 -12.24 -10.92 12.24
C ASN A 50 -12.12 -9.39 12.49
N SER A 51 -12.82 -8.87 13.50
CA SER A 51 -12.93 -7.43 13.75
C SER A 51 -11.68 -6.76 14.34
N GLY A 52 -10.57 -7.49 14.47
CA GLY A 52 -9.36 -7.02 15.17
C GLY A 52 -8.21 -6.62 14.24
N ALA A 53 -8.27 -6.98 12.95
CA ALA A 53 -7.25 -6.64 11.98
C ALA A 53 -7.69 -5.47 11.08
N PRO A 54 -6.75 -4.68 10.54
CA PRO A 54 -7.06 -3.65 9.55
C PRO A 54 -7.38 -4.27 8.17
N PRO A 55 -8.14 -3.58 7.30
CA PRO A 55 -8.19 -3.90 5.87
C PRO A 55 -6.78 -3.80 5.24
N VAL A 56 -6.54 -4.59 4.18
CA VAL A 56 -5.25 -4.64 3.49
C VAL A 56 -5.44 -4.42 2.00
N ASP A 57 -4.71 -3.47 1.44
CA ASP A 57 -4.70 -3.19 0.01
C ASP A 57 -3.35 -3.62 -0.58
N LEU A 58 -3.38 -4.63 -1.46
CA LEU A 58 -2.20 -5.07 -2.22
C LEU A 58 -2.17 -4.35 -3.56
N MET A 59 -1.19 -3.48 -3.74
CA MET A 59 -0.92 -2.80 -5.01
C MET A 59 0.14 -3.58 -5.78
N PHE A 60 -0.26 -4.11 -6.94
CA PHE A 60 0.65 -4.85 -7.80
C PHE A 60 1.39 -3.90 -8.75
N VAL A 61 2.71 -4.05 -8.79
CA VAL A 61 3.59 -3.25 -9.65
C VAL A 61 4.43 -4.14 -10.54
N ASP A 62 4.74 -3.68 -11.74
CA ASP A 62 5.68 -4.37 -12.62
C ASP A 62 7.10 -4.34 -12.05
N GLN A 63 7.96 -5.20 -12.58
CA GLN A 63 9.34 -5.34 -12.12
C GLN A 63 10.14 -4.04 -12.24
N ALA A 64 9.94 -3.27 -13.31
CA ALA A 64 10.64 -2.01 -13.52
C ALA A 64 10.25 -0.94 -12.49
N THR A 65 8.99 -0.92 -12.07
CA THR A 65 8.48 -0.05 -11.01
C THR A 65 8.99 -0.52 -9.66
N TRP A 66 8.96 -1.83 -9.40
CA TRP A 66 9.51 -2.43 -8.18
C TRP A 66 11.00 -2.09 -7.97
N GLU A 67 11.81 -2.21 -9.03
CA GLU A 67 13.22 -1.84 -8.99
C GLU A 67 13.41 -0.36 -8.65
N LYS A 68 12.65 0.55 -9.26
CA LYS A 68 12.73 1.98 -8.92
C LYS A 68 12.31 2.28 -7.49
N LEU A 69 11.31 1.56 -6.97
CA LEU A 69 10.81 1.74 -5.60
C LEU A 69 11.83 1.26 -4.56
N THR A 70 12.51 0.15 -4.87
CA THR A 70 13.54 -0.44 -4.01
C THR A 70 14.90 0.23 -4.16
N GLU A 71 15.20 0.81 -5.33
CA GLU A 71 16.38 1.62 -5.61
C GLU A 71 16.35 2.92 -4.79
N GLY A 72 16.93 2.83 -3.59
CA GLY A 72 16.98 3.93 -2.63
C GLY A 72 15.97 3.84 -1.50
N ALA A 73 15.25 2.73 -1.35
CA ALA A 73 14.50 2.42 -0.14
C ALA A 73 15.44 2.30 1.06
N THR A 74 14.99 2.76 2.23
CA THR A 74 15.77 2.67 3.47
C THR A 74 15.29 1.47 4.27
N PRO A 75 16.18 0.54 4.68
CA PRO A 75 15.80 -0.52 5.60
C PRO A 75 15.45 0.09 6.95
N ILE A 76 14.30 -0.27 7.48
CA ILE A 76 13.85 0.11 8.82
C ILE A 76 13.55 -1.15 9.62
N ASP A 77 13.83 -1.09 10.91
CA ASP A 77 13.36 -2.07 11.87
C ASP A 77 11.96 -1.66 12.33
N LEU A 78 10.95 -2.45 11.96
CA LEU A 78 9.60 -2.33 12.46
C LEU A 78 9.25 -3.56 13.28
N ALA A 79 9.21 -3.38 14.60
CA ALA A 79 8.85 -4.43 15.55
C ALA A 79 9.73 -5.71 15.48
N GLY A 80 11.01 -5.56 15.13
CA GLY A 80 11.97 -6.65 14.99
C GLY A 80 12.11 -7.19 13.57
N GLU A 81 11.29 -6.70 12.63
CA GLU A 81 11.31 -7.09 11.23
C GLU A 81 11.98 -6.02 10.36
N ASN A 82 12.88 -6.44 9.48
CA ASN A 82 13.53 -5.55 8.51
C ASN A 82 12.60 -5.31 7.33
N ILE A 83 12.09 -4.09 7.20
CA ILE A 83 11.19 -3.67 6.13
C ILE A 83 11.90 -2.62 5.27
N LEU A 84 11.69 -2.67 3.95
CA LEU A 84 12.14 -1.62 3.03
C LEU A 84 11.10 -0.50 3.00
N LEU A 85 11.49 0.70 3.44
CA LEU A 85 10.66 1.89 3.33
C LEU A 85 11.03 2.65 2.04
N PRO A 86 10.11 2.75 1.05
CA PRO A 86 10.34 3.56 -0.14
C PRO A 86 10.59 5.04 0.22
N ARG A 87 11.31 5.77 -0.64
CA ARG A 87 11.51 7.21 -0.45
C ARG A 87 10.18 7.97 -0.48
N PRO A 88 10.02 9.06 0.29
CA PRO A 88 8.79 9.84 0.31
C PRO A 88 8.31 10.27 -1.08
N GLU A 89 9.23 10.63 -1.98
CA GLU A 89 8.93 11.02 -3.36
C GLU A 89 8.30 9.88 -4.16
N HIS A 90 8.71 8.65 -3.90
CA HIS A 90 8.13 7.46 -4.52
C HIS A 90 6.72 7.18 -3.98
N LEU A 91 6.47 7.44 -2.69
CA LEU A 91 5.11 7.36 -2.12
C LEU A 91 4.18 8.43 -2.71
N VAL A 92 4.68 9.65 -2.92
CA VAL A 92 3.95 10.71 -3.64
C VAL A 92 3.65 10.27 -5.07
N ALA A 93 4.66 9.77 -5.79
CA ALA A 93 4.49 9.32 -7.18
C ALA A 93 3.43 8.22 -7.29
N LEU A 94 3.40 7.27 -6.34
CA LEU A 94 2.40 6.21 -6.29
C LEU A 94 0.99 6.76 -6.02
N LYS A 95 0.82 7.66 -5.05
CA LYS A 95 -0.48 8.29 -4.78
C LYS A 95 -0.95 9.14 -5.97
N VAL A 96 -0.06 9.87 -6.63
CA VAL A 96 -0.36 10.63 -7.86
C VAL A 96 -0.74 9.69 -9.00
N HIS A 97 -0.03 8.58 -9.17
CA HIS A 97 -0.33 7.59 -10.21
C HIS A 97 -1.69 6.93 -9.97
N ALA A 98 -2.00 6.54 -8.73
CA ALA A 98 -3.30 6.00 -8.34
C ALA A 98 -4.44 7.01 -8.52
N ALA A 99 -4.22 8.28 -8.18
CA ALA A 99 -5.19 9.36 -8.38
C ALA A 99 -5.47 9.65 -9.86
N ASN A 100 -4.47 9.45 -10.73
CA ASN A 100 -4.61 9.60 -12.18
C ASN A 100 -5.22 8.37 -12.88
N SER A 101 -5.54 7.30 -12.15
CA SER A 101 -6.16 6.11 -12.73
C SER A 101 -7.60 6.41 -13.19
N PRO A 102 -8.01 6.00 -14.41
CA PRO A 102 -9.34 6.25 -14.95
C PRO A 102 -10.48 5.55 -14.18
N THR A 103 -10.15 4.62 -13.28
CA THR A 103 -11.12 3.92 -12.43
C THR A 103 -11.35 4.60 -11.07
N ARG A 104 -10.63 5.68 -10.77
CA ARG A 104 -10.71 6.39 -9.48
C ARG A 104 -11.91 7.34 -9.45
N THR A 105 -12.80 7.14 -8.49
CA THR A 105 -14.06 7.91 -8.36
C THR A 105 -14.00 9.08 -7.36
N LYS A 106 -12.92 9.20 -6.57
CA LYS A 106 -12.75 10.25 -5.54
C LYS A 106 -11.31 10.78 -5.45
N PRO A 107 -10.77 11.39 -6.52
CA PRO A 107 -9.38 11.88 -6.58
C PRO A 107 -9.07 12.98 -5.55
N GLU A 108 -10.07 13.70 -5.03
CA GLU A 108 -9.91 14.77 -4.05
C GLU A 108 -9.38 14.31 -2.68
N LEU A 109 -9.62 13.04 -2.30
CA LEU A 109 -9.08 12.48 -1.05
C LEU A 109 -7.58 12.19 -1.15
N ASP A 110 -7.10 11.88 -2.36
CA ASP A 110 -5.70 11.56 -2.62
C ASP A 110 -4.82 12.83 -2.54
N TRP A 111 -5.40 14.02 -2.76
CA TRP A 111 -4.68 15.31 -2.74
C TRP A 111 -4.26 15.77 -1.34
N GLU A 112 -5.07 15.45 -0.31
CA GLU A 112 -4.70 15.76 1.08
C GLU A 112 -3.56 14.85 1.56
N ASP A 113 -3.57 13.57 1.19
CA ASP A 113 -2.47 12.66 1.50
C ASP A 113 -1.16 13.09 0.83
N ILE A 114 -1.22 13.50 -0.45
CA ILE A 114 -0.05 14.03 -1.18
C ILE A 114 0.50 15.28 -0.48
N ARG A 115 -0.37 16.18 -0.02
CA ARG A 115 0.03 17.39 0.70
C ARG A 115 0.76 17.09 2.01
N GLN A 116 0.34 16.05 2.74
CA GLN A 116 0.98 15.65 3.98
C GLN A 116 2.37 15.06 3.72
N ILE A 117 2.54 14.26 2.66
CA ILE A 117 3.85 13.68 2.32
C ILE A 117 4.85 14.75 1.86
N VAL A 118 4.42 15.74 1.07
CA VAL A 118 5.29 16.84 0.58
C VAL A 118 5.77 17.79 1.70
N ARG A 119 5.14 17.74 2.88
CA ARG A 119 5.51 18.57 4.04
C ARG A 119 6.57 17.94 4.96
N ILE A 120 6.95 16.68 4.70
CA ILE A 120 8.01 15.95 5.42
C ILE A 120 9.37 16.35 4.85
#